data_AF-A0A5Q4Z3E9-F1
#
_entry.id   AF-A0A5Q4Z3E9-F1
#
_cell.length_a   1.000
_cell.length_b   1.000
_cell.length_c   1.000
_cell.angle_alpha   90.00
_cell.angle_beta   90.00
_cell.angle_gamma   90.00
#
_symmetry.space_group_name_H-M   'P 1'
#
loop_
_entity.id
_entity.type
_entity.pdbx_description
1 polymer ?
#
loop_
_entity_poly.entity_id
_entity_poly.type
_entity_poly.pdbx_seq_one_letter_code
_entity_poly.pdbx_strand_id
1 'polypeptide(L)'
;MKIVSRVGLGALLAAVSMSTAFAQTSARPYDPSAPKTRAEVRADLAEWRAAGYDPLDWINYPFNAQHAGRIVAARRAQQSGATLTQ
;
A
#
# COMPACT_ATOMS: atom_id res chain seq x y z
N MET A 1 30.19 27.17 -17.97
CA MET A 1 29.87 25.73 -18.13
C MET A 1 29.24 25.13 -16.86
N LYS A 2 28.13 25.68 -16.33
CA LYS A 2 27.44 25.15 -15.12
C LYS A 2 25.92 25.02 -15.25
N ILE A 3 25.33 25.60 -16.29
CA ILE A 3 23.87 25.68 -16.47
C ILE A 3 23.33 24.45 -17.23
N VAL A 4 24.09 23.94 -18.21
CA VAL A 4 23.78 22.70 -18.94
C VAL A 4 23.69 21.45 -18.04
N SER A 5 24.38 21.44 -16.91
CA SER A 5 24.36 20.31 -15.96
C SER A 5 23.05 20.19 -15.18
N ARG A 6 22.26 21.27 -15.03
CA ARG A 6 21.01 21.25 -14.26
C ARG A 6 19.82 20.80 -15.09
N VAL A 7 19.82 21.11 -16.38
CA VAL A 7 18.77 20.67 -17.32
C VAL A 7 18.87 19.17 -17.61
N GLY A 8 20.09 18.64 -17.72
CA GLY A 8 20.30 17.20 -17.90
C GLY A 8 19.87 16.35 -16.70
N LEU A 9 20.07 16.85 -15.47
CA LEU A 9 19.68 16.13 -14.25
C LEU A 9 18.16 16.13 -14.03
N GLY A 10 17.47 17.20 -14.40
CA GLY A 10 16.00 17.28 -14.35
C GLY A 10 15.30 16.33 -15.32
N ALA A 11 15.86 16.15 -16.53
CA ALA A 11 15.31 15.24 -17.53
C ALA A 11 15.47 13.75 -17.13
N LEU A 12 16.57 13.39 -16.46
CA LEU A 12 16.81 12.03 -15.96
C LEU A 12 15.89 11.64 -14.78
N LEU A 13 15.55 12.58 -13.90
CA LEU A 13 14.63 12.34 -12.77
C LEU A 13 13.16 12.20 -13.21
N ALA A 14 12.75 12.89 -14.28
CA ALA A 14 11.40 12.77 -14.84
C ALA A 14 11.17 11.45 -15.63
N ALA A 15 12.24 10.80 -16.10
CA ALA A 15 12.14 9.55 -16.87
C ALA A 15 12.07 8.28 -15.99
N VAL A 16 12.43 8.36 -14.70
CA VAL A 16 12.45 7.21 -13.77
C VAL A 16 11.12 7.00 -13.04
N SER A 17 10.18 7.95 -13.10
CA SER A 17 8.95 7.91 -12.30
C SER A 17 7.79 7.10 -12.90
N MET A 18 7.94 6.46 -14.07
CA MET A 18 6.81 5.80 -14.77
C MET A 18 6.86 4.26 -14.87
N SER A 19 7.71 3.58 -14.10
CA SER A 19 7.78 2.10 -14.16
C SER A 19 7.43 1.38 -12.88
N THR A 20 6.76 2.05 -11.94
CA THR A 20 6.09 1.29 -10.89
C THR A 20 4.80 0.75 -11.46
N ALA A 21 4.85 -0.51 -11.92
CA ALA A 21 3.69 -1.36 -12.12
C ALA A 21 3.05 -1.61 -10.75
N PHE A 22 2.48 -0.57 -10.15
CA PHE A 22 1.49 -0.73 -9.11
C PHE A 22 0.37 -1.51 -9.78
N ALA A 23 0.10 -2.73 -9.29
CA ALA A 23 -1.20 -3.32 -9.48
C ALA A 23 -2.19 -2.22 -9.13
N GLN A 24 -2.96 -1.74 -10.11
CA GLN A 24 -3.97 -0.73 -9.88
C GLN A 24 -4.90 -1.35 -8.84
N THR A 25 -4.69 -1.03 -7.57
CA THR A 25 -5.70 -1.23 -6.53
C THR A 25 -6.87 -0.47 -7.08
N SER A 26 -7.83 -1.23 -7.64
CA SER A 26 -9.06 -0.65 -8.12
C SER A 26 -9.60 0.20 -6.98
N ALA A 27 -10.02 1.43 -7.26
CA ALA A 27 -10.66 2.31 -6.27
C ALA A 27 -12.04 1.78 -5.83
N ARG A 28 -12.22 0.46 -5.89
CA ARG A 28 -13.39 -0.24 -5.42
C ARG A 28 -13.37 -0.15 -3.89
N PRO A 29 -14.51 0.20 -3.28
CA PRO A 29 -14.68 0.08 -1.84
C PRO A 29 -14.20 -1.30 -1.37
N TYR A 30 -13.42 -1.31 -0.29
CA TYR A 30 -12.94 -2.57 0.28
C TYR A 30 -14.14 -3.39 0.76
N ASP A 31 -14.47 -4.46 0.03
CA ASP A 31 -15.45 -5.44 0.40
C ASP A 31 -14.72 -6.70 0.91
N PRO A 32 -14.77 -7.00 2.23
CA PRO A 32 -14.12 -8.19 2.77
C PRO A 32 -14.72 -9.50 2.24
N SER A 33 -15.93 -9.47 1.68
CA SER A 33 -16.64 -10.64 1.14
C SER A 33 -16.44 -10.82 -0.37
N ALA A 34 -15.86 -9.84 -1.06
CA ALA A 34 -15.61 -9.95 -2.50
C ALA A 34 -14.45 -10.92 -2.79
N PRO A 35 -14.54 -11.75 -3.85
CA PRO A 35 -13.42 -12.57 -4.30
C PRO A 35 -12.19 -11.71 -4.60
N LYS A 36 -11.03 -12.14 -4.10
CA LYS A 36 -9.74 -11.46 -4.29
C LYS A 36 -8.87 -12.20 -5.29
N THR A 37 -8.24 -11.46 -6.18
CA THR A 37 -7.15 -11.95 -7.02
C THR A 37 -5.90 -12.24 -6.18
N ARG A 38 -4.98 -13.05 -6.73
CA ARG A 38 -3.68 -13.32 -6.07
C ARG A 38 -2.85 -12.06 -5.86
N ALA A 39 -2.97 -11.07 -6.74
CA ALA A 39 -2.29 -9.79 -6.61
C ALA A 39 -2.83 -9.00 -5.41
N GLU A 40 -4.16 -8.93 -5.27
CA GLU A 40 -4.81 -8.25 -4.15
C GLU A 40 -4.50 -8.92 -2.80
N VAL A 41 -4.49 -10.26 -2.73
CA VAL A 41 -4.10 -10.98 -1.50
C VAL A 41 -2.66 -10.66 -1.09
N ARG A 42 -1.74 -10.55 -2.06
CA ARG A 42 -0.34 -10.17 -1.77
C ARG A 42 -0.23 -8.73 -1.29
N ALA A 43 -1.01 -7.83 -1.88
CA ALA A 43 -1.08 -6.43 -1.45
C ALA A 43 -1.65 -6.31 -0.03
N ASP A 44 -2.74 -7.02 0.27
CA ASP A 44 -3.30 -7.11 1.62
C ASP A 44 -2.25 -7.63 2.60
N LEU A 45 -1.57 -8.73 2.30
CA LEU A 45 -0.54 -9.28 3.19
C LEU A 45 0.60 -8.29 3.44
N ALA A 46 1.02 -7.53 2.44
CA ALA A 46 2.03 -6.50 2.60
C ALA A 46 1.55 -5.37 3.55
N GLU A 47 0.30 -4.95 3.43
CA GLU A 47 -0.30 -3.96 4.34
C GLU A 47 -0.34 -4.46 5.79
N TRP A 48 -0.73 -5.72 6.00
CA TRP A 48 -0.76 -6.35 7.31
C TRP A 48 0.63 -6.48 7.94
N ARG A 49 1.65 -6.85 7.17
CA ARG A 49 3.04 -6.87 7.64
C ARG A 49 3.53 -5.47 8.01
N ALA A 50 3.17 -4.46 7.23
CA ALA A 50 3.46 -3.05 7.55
C ALA A 50 2.66 -2.53 8.77
N ALA A 51 1.65 -3.27 9.23
CA ALA A 51 0.93 -3.03 10.49
C ALA A 51 1.47 -3.86 11.66
N GLY A 52 2.56 -4.62 11.46
CA GLY A 52 3.21 -5.43 12.48
C GLY A 52 2.69 -6.87 12.58
N TYR A 53 1.92 -7.36 11.62
CA TYR A 53 1.56 -8.78 11.58
C TYR A 53 2.78 -9.63 11.19
N ASP A 54 3.16 -10.54 12.08
CA ASP A 54 4.14 -11.59 11.80
C ASP A 54 3.45 -12.97 11.86
N PRO A 55 3.34 -13.71 10.73
CA PRO A 55 2.74 -15.04 10.72
C PRO A 55 3.55 -16.10 11.47
N LEU A 56 4.83 -15.82 11.79
CA LEU A 56 5.68 -16.74 12.56
C LEU A 56 5.67 -16.42 14.05
N ASP A 57 4.98 -15.36 14.48
CA ASP A 57 4.81 -15.05 15.90
C ASP A 57 3.58 -15.78 16.46
N TRP A 58 3.73 -17.09 16.61
CA TRP A 58 2.69 -17.97 17.17
C TRP A 58 2.55 -17.81 18.70
N ILE A 59 3.59 -17.32 19.38
CA ILE A 59 3.60 -17.08 20.83
C ILE A 59 2.58 -16.00 21.19
N ASN A 60 2.52 -14.91 20.41
CA ASN A 60 1.59 -13.81 20.67
C ASN A 60 0.30 -13.91 19.85
N TYR A 61 0.01 -15.06 19.23
CA TYR A 61 -1.27 -15.27 18.56
C TYR A 61 -2.39 -15.47 19.60
N PRO A 62 -3.58 -14.84 19.44
CA PRO A 62 -4.03 -14.04 18.29
C PRO A 62 -3.78 -12.53 18.41
N PHE A 63 -3.12 -12.07 19.47
CA PHE A 63 -2.96 -10.65 19.76
C PHE A 63 -2.24 -9.89 18.64
N ASN A 64 -1.16 -10.46 18.07
CA ASN A 64 -0.44 -9.86 16.95
C ASN A 64 -1.34 -9.59 15.73
N ALA A 65 -2.18 -10.56 15.37
CA ALA A 65 -3.12 -10.47 14.25
C ALA A 65 -4.24 -9.46 14.55
N GLN A 66 -4.81 -9.48 15.75
CA GLN A 66 -5.85 -8.53 16.15
C GLN A 66 -5.32 -7.09 16.20
N HIS A 67 -4.11 -6.89 16.70
CA HIS A 67 -3.46 -5.59 16.73
C HIS A 67 -3.25 -5.03 15.32
N ALA A 68 -2.63 -5.80 14.43
CA ALA A 68 -2.44 -5.41 13.04
C ALA A 68 -3.78 -5.16 12.32
N GLY A 69 -4.78 -6.00 12.57
CA GLY A 69 -6.12 -5.87 11.98
C GLY A 69 -6.80 -4.54 12.33
N ARG A 70 -6.68 -4.06 13.57
CA ARG A 70 -7.21 -2.74 13.97
C ARG A 70 -6.52 -1.60 13.22
N ILE A 71 -5.20 -1.68 13.05
CA ILE A 71 -4.43 -0.68 12.31
C ILE A 71 -4.83 -0.65 10.83
N VAL A 72 -4.92 -1.81 10.19
CA VAL A 72 -5.34 -1.95 8.80
C VAL A 72 -6.76 -1.40 8.59
N ALA A 73 -7.70 -1.76 9.46
CA ALA A 73 -9.07 -1.25 9.39
C ALA A 73 -9.11 0.29 9.51
N ALA A 74 -8.34 0.88 10.42
CA ALA A 74 -8.26 2.32 10.58
C ALA A 74 -7.69 3.01 9.32
N ARG A 75 -6.62 2.46 8.73
CA ARG A 75 -6.02 3.00 7.49
C ARG A 75 -7.00 2.97 6.33
N ARG A 76 -7.72 1.87 6.15
CA ARG A 76 -8.72 1.73 5.08
C ARG A 76 -9.91 2.66 5.27
N ALA A 77 -10.35 2.89 6.52
CA ALA A 77 -11.39 3.86 6.82
C ALA A 77 -10.95 5.30 6.46
N GLN A 78 -9.71 5.67 6.79
CA GLN A 78 -9.13 6.98 6.42
C GLN A 78 -9.04 7.16 4.90
N GLN A 79 -8.59 6.14 4.18
CA GLN A 79 -8.52 6.16 2.71
C GLN A 79 -9.91 6.29 2.08
N SER A 80 -10.90 5.56 2.59
CA SER A 80 -12.29 5.64 2.11
C SER A 80 -12.89 7.03 2.35
N GLY A 81 -12.61 7.64 3.51
CA GLY A 81 -13.03 8.99 3.84
C GLY A 81 -12.39 10.05 2.94
N ALA A 82 -11.10 9.94 2.64
CA ALA A 82 -10.40 10.86 1.75
C ALA A 82 -10.97 10.87 0.33
N THR A 83 -11.32 9.69 -0.21
CA THR A 83 -11.94 9.55 -1.54
C THR A 83 -13.34 10.18 -1.61
N LEU A 84 -14.08 10.25 -0.49
CA LEU A 84 -15.40 10.90 -0.45
C LEU A 84 -15.34 12.43 -0.33
N THR A 85 -14.20 12.99 0.07
CA THR A 85 -13.99 14.44 0.21
C THR A 85 -13.33 15.11 -0.99
N GLN A 86 -12.94 14.33 -1.99
CA GLN A 86 -12.37 14.79 -3.26
C GLN A 86 -13.46 14.84 -4.34
#